data_AF-K1TAC5-F1
#
_entry.id   AF-K1TAC5-F1
#
_cell.length_a   1.000
_cell.length_b   1.000
_cell.length_c   1.000
_cell.angle_alpha   90.00
_cell.angle_beta   90.00
_cell.angle_gamma   90.00
#
_symmetry.space_group_name_H-M   'P 1'
#
loop_
_entity.id
_entity.type
_entity.pdbx_description
1 polymer ?
#
loop_
_entity_poly.entity_id
_entity_poly.type
_entity_poly.pdbx_seq_one_letter_code
_entity_poly.pdbx_strand_id
1 'polypeptide(L)' 'MKASKQISESLPIMILLTLSGGFMDAYSYLCRGEVFANAQTGNILLFGVNLS' A
#
# COMPACT_ATOMS: atom_id res chain seq x y z
N MET A 1 4.76 -4.38 35.38
CA MET A 1 4.06 -4.48 34.08
C MET A 1 5.15 -4.53 33.00
N LYS A 2 5.37 -5.70 32.38
CA LYS A 2 6.45 -5.89 31.39
C LYS A 2 5.99 -5.24 30.10
N ALA A 3 6.57 -4.11 29.71
CA ALA A 3 6.26 -3.46 28.44
C ALA A 3 6.63 -4.44 27.32
N SER A 4 5.63 -5.05 26.69
CA SER A 4 5.81 -5.82 25.47
C SER A 4 6.34 -4.86 24.41
N LYS A 5 7.63 -4.97 24.08
CA LYS A 5 8.26 -4.17 23.03
C LYS A 5 7.47 -4.39 21.75
N GLN A 6 6.70 -3.38 21.34
CA GLN A 6 5.79 -3.49 20.20
C GLN A 6 6.61 -3.58 18.91
N ILE A 7 6.69 -4.79 18.36
CA ILE A 7 7.50 -5.08 17.17
C ILE A 7 6.97 -4.28 15.97
N SER A 8 5.65 -4.09 15.87
CA SER A 8 5.00 -3.31 14.81
C SER A 8 5.48 -1.85 14.73
N GLU A 9 5.94 -1.27 15.84
CA GLU A 9 6.44 0.11 15.89
C GLU A 9 7.96 0.20 15.67
N SER A 10 8.61 -0.93 15.38
CA SER A 10 10.02 -0.91 15.04
C SER A 10 10.23 -0.29 13.66
N LEU A 11 11.04 0.77 13.61
CA LEU A 11 11.43 1.47 12.40
C LEU A 11 11.81 0.57 11.21
N PRO A 12 12.62 -0.50 11.35
CA PRO A 12 12.95 -1.37 10.22
C PRO A 12 11.71 -2.06 9.61
N ILE A 13 10.73 -2.44 10.43
CA ILE A 13 9.50 -3.08 9.94
C ILE A 13 8.62 -2.07 9.23
N MET A 14 8.51 -0.84 9.77
CA MET A 14 7.78 0.23 9.09
C MET A 14 8.39 0.56 7.72
N ILE A 15 9.72 0.60 7.61
CA ILE A 15 10.43 0.82 6.34
C ILE A 15 10.12 -0.32 5.36
N LEU A 16 10.30 -1.58 5.79
CA LEU A 16 10.05 -2.74 4.94
C LEU A 16 8.59 -2.81 4.47
N LEU A 17 7.64 -2.53 5.37
CA LEU A 17 6.21 -2.55 5.05
C LEU A 17 5.83 -1.43 4.09
N THR A 18 6.36 -0.22 4.29
CA THR A 18 6.11 0.93 3.41
C THR A 18 6.67 0.68 2.01
N LEU A 19 7.91 0.18 1.93
CA LEU A 19 8.54 -0.17 0.64
C LEU A 19 7.77 -1.28 -0.07
N SER A 20 7.40 -2.35 0.65
CA SER A 20 6.66 -3.46 0.07
C SER A 20 5.28 -3.04 -0.43
N GLY A 21 4.53 -2.24 0.36
CA GLY A 21 3.21 -1.76 -0.02
C GLY A 21 3.26 -0.84 -1.24
N GLY A 22 4.17 0.14 -1.24
CA GLY A 22 4.35 1.05 -2.37
C GLY A 22 4.83 0.34 -3.64
N PHE A 23 5.73 -0.64 -3.52
CA PHE A 23 6.16 -1.44 -4.67
C PHE A 23 5.02 -2.26 -5.26
N MET A 24 4.19 -2.87 -4.41
CA MET A 24 3.04 -3.65 -4.85
C MET A 24 2.04 -2.78 -5.63
N ASP A 25 1.78 -1.56 -5.15
CA ASP A 25 0.90 -0.59 -5.82
C ASP A 25 1.49 -0.09 -7.15
N ALA A 26 2.79 0.22 -7.20
CA ALA A 26 3.44 0.64 -8.45
C ALA A 26 3.44 -0.50 -9.50
N TYR A 27 3.75 -1.72 -9.06
CA TYR A 27 3.73 -2.90 -9.92
C TYR A 27 2.33 -3.17 -10.46
N SER A 28 1.31 -3.17 -9.60
CA SER A 28 -0.06 -3.46 -10.04
C SER A 28 -0.58 -2.38 -11.00
N TYR A 29 -0.21 -1.11 -10.78
CA TYR A 29 -0.59 -0.04 -11.69
C TYR A 29 0.06 -0.20 -13.07
N LEU A 30 1.39 -0.39 -13.10
CA LEU A 30 2.14 -0.47 -14.36
C LEU A 30 1.93 -1.77 -15.13
N CYS A 31 1.75 -2.89 -14.44
CA CYS A 31 1.79 -4.23 -15.04
C CYS A 31 0.48 -5.02 -14.95
N ARG A 32 -0.54 -4.56 -14.21
CA ARG A 32 -1.79 -5.32 -13.97
C ARG A 32 -3.05 -4.54 -14.34
N GLY A 33 -2.96 -3.63 -15.31
CA GLY A 33 -4.11 -2.91 -15.87
C GLY A 33 -4.54 -1.70 -15.03
N GLU A 34 -3.56 -0.91 -14.59
CA GLU A 34 -3.77 0.39 -13.95
C GLU A 34 -4.54 0.33 -12.62
N VAL A 35 -4.52 -0.80 -11.91
CA VAL A 35 -5.15 -0.95 -10.58
C VAL A 35 -4.11 -0.87 -9.46
N PHE A 36 -4.50 -0.36 -8.30
CA PHE A 36 -3.70 -0.39 -7.07
C PHE A 36 -4.05 -1.61 -6.22
N ALA A 37 -3.03 -2.30 -5.70
CA ALA A 37 -3.22 -3.51 -4.90
C ALA A 37 -3.74 -3.20 -3.49
N ASN A 38 -3.21 -2.16 -2.85
CA ASN A 38 -3.51 -1.78 -1.47
C ASN A 38 -4.28 -0.44 -1.39
N ALA A 39 -4.16 0.43 -2.38
CA ALA A 39 -4.82 1.74 -2.39
C ALA A 39 -6.28 1.68 -2.91
N GLN A 40 -7.20 1.13 -2.11
CA GLN A 40 -8.62 0.97 -2.48
C GLN A 40 -9.30 2.29 -2.86
N THR A 41 -9.07 3.37 -2.10
CA THR A 41 -9.60 4.71 -2.44
C THR A 41 -9.10 5.20 -3.80
N GLY A 42 -7.84 4.86 -4.16
CA GLY A 42 -7.26 5.16 -5.46
C GLY A 42 -8.02 4.48 -6.61
N ASN A 43 -8.38 3.21 -6.43
CA ASN A 43 -9.18 2.49 -7.43
C ASN A 43 -10.59 3.08 -7.61
N ILE A 44 -11.20 3.59 -6.54
CA ILE A 44 -12.50 4.29 -6.63
C ILE A 44 -12.37 5.59 -7.42
N LEU A 45 -11.32 6.38 -7.17
CA LEU A 45 -11.04 7.58 -7.95
C LEU A 45 -10.78 7.25 -9.43
N LEU A 46 -9.97 6.23 -9.69
CA LEU A 46 -9.66 5.79 -11.05
C LEU A 46 -10.92 5.33 -11.79
N PHE A 47 -11.83 4.63 -11.10
CA PHE A 47 -13.14 4.28 -11.64
C PHE A 47 -13.96 5.54 -11.99
N GLY A 48 -14.00 6.54 -11.11
CA GLY A 48 -14.69 7.80 -11.38
C GLY A 48 -14.13 8.57 -12.58
N VAL A 49 -12.81 8.59 -12.75
CA VAL A 49 -12.15 9.20 -13.93
C VAL A 49 -12.47 8.43 -15.22
N ASN A 50 -12.47 7.10 -15.18
CA ASN A 50 -12.78 6.27 -16.35
C ASN A 50 -14.27 6.31 -16.76
N LEU A 51 -15.16 6.72 -15.85
CA LEU A 51 -16.58 6.90 -16.16
C LEU A 51 -16.90 8.25 -16.82
N SER A 52 -15.93 9.17 -16.85
CA SER A 52 -16.11 10.55 -17.30
C SER A 52 -15.85 10.74 -18.80
#